data_AF-R7SMK3-F1
#
_entry.id   AF-R7SMK3-F1
#
_cell.length_a   1.000
_cell.length_b   1.000
_cell.length_c   1.000
_cell.angle_alpha   90.00
_cell.angle_beta   90.00
_cell.angle_gamma   90.00
#
_symmetry.space_group_name_H-M   'P 1'
#
loop_
_entity.id
_entity.type
_entity.pdbx_description
1 polymer ?
#
loop_
_entity_poly.entity_id
_entity_poly.type
_entity_poly.pdbx_seq_one_letter_code
_entity_poly.pdbx_strand_id
1 'polypeptide(L)'
;DDAGRDLEPVIHKFAVGAPYFQAPGVAGRFTRGYIALPVNDKGKIDDEATFVFLKDAWRVDHPEIEQEGETLRFLNQRKVPFVPTLVCHGDLGQVTKSQEHWKELHPEVKKVPLKTHSLYRVVVKEVGLPLEAFVDSSFQLCQMLACCITAHAEAYKAGIIHRDISAGNILMYKGKKGQWLGLLNDWELSKKVDNESLEGRQPDRTGTWQYMSAHALNDPHRRIVIQDELESFFHVLLYYAIRFLPHNLQDECVGKFLTDYFDDYSIYDGYCICGRAKHDAMVNGFIDLRTYHGNQDDKTKNILKFLWPTPPAKPTPTAGSRGQSPCPSPRSSPSPAERPSASSNSNIPSGRSPSPQFSAIDGSDLTPLNSDDSAPEEEHPINEIISELLTWFRAYYALDTPAQSTKQKARKENISNQFDIEQYLKEFLSRANDNESGSGEDPPEPDLSTAQSEEHKYVKLRKNLDSHTAIIKLFLTTLGSRAWPLKDKGPDKKPEGGYVPPKSAVPSDSMRTSSKRRSMDDIPGGNSPRPTKRSRV
;
A
#
# COMPACT_ATOMS: atom_id res chain seq x y z
N ASP A 1 29.59 -0.29 27.43
CA ASP A 1 30.84 -0.55 28.16
C ASP A 1 30.68 -1.86 28.92
N ASP A 2 31.52 -2.84 28.61
CA ASP A 2 31.49 -4.25 29.06
C ASP A 2 31.86 -4.43 30.55
N ALA A 3 31.43 -3.50 31.40
CA ALA A 3 31.46 -3.66 32.83
C ALA A 3 30.07 -4.14 33.25
N GLY A 4 29.92 -5.44 33.51
CA GLY A 4 28.72 -6.12 34.00
C GLY A 4 28.18 -5.58 35.33
N ARG A 5 27.83 -4.30 35.34
CA ARG A 5 26.92 -3.68 36.28
C ARG A 5 25.54 -4.07 35.80
N ASP A 6 24.74 -4.69 36.66
CA ASP A 6 23.29 -4.74 36.51
C ASP A 6 22.84 -3.28 36.41
N LEU A 7 22.69 -2.77 35.17
CA LEU A 7 22.18 -1.44 34.94
C LEU A 7 20.70 -1.50 35.28
N GLU A 8 20.35 -0.89 36.41
CA GLU A 8 18.96 -0.72 36.81
C GLU A 8 18.13 -0.20 35.62
N PRO A 9 17.01 -0.85 35.28
CA PRO A 9 16.21 -0.45 34.13
C PRO A 9 15.70 0.99 34.33
N VAL A 10 15.98 1.85 33.35
CA VAL A 10 15.48 3.23 33.35
C VAL A 10 13.99 3.22 33.05
N ILE A 11 13.18 3.64 34.02
CA ILE A 11 11.72 3.71 33.87
C ILE A 11 11.34 5.04 33.23
N HIS A 12 10.73 4.97 32.05
CA HIS A 12 10.10 6.11 31.40
C HIS A 12 8.58 6.07 31.61
N LYS A 13 7.99 7.20 32.01
CA LYS A 13 6.53 7.33 32.23
C LYS A 13 5.89 8.12 31.09
N PHE A 14 4.73 7.65 30.63
CA PHE A 14 3.96 8.29 29.57
C PHE A 14 2.49 8.35 29.96
N ALA A 15 1.85 9.50 29.70
CA ALA A 15 0.41 9.65 29.76
C ALA A 15 -0.18 9.29 28.40
N VAL A 16 -1.17 8.39 28.38
CA VAL A 16 -1.85 7.95 27.16
C VAL A 16 -3.36 8.06 27.34
N GLY A 17 -4.06 8.38 26.25
CA GLY A 17 -5.51 8.30 26.18
C GLY A 17 -6.01 6.91 25.81
N ALA A 18 -7.21 6.83 25.24
CA ALA A 18 -7.68 5.63 24.57
C ALA A 18 -6.73 5.25 23.42
N PRO A 19 -6.55 3.95 23.11
CA PRO A 19 -5.73 3.52 22.00
C PRO A 19 -6.27 4.12 20.70
N TYR A 20 -5.37 4.76 19.93
CA TYR A 20 -5.68 5.26 18.59
C TYR A 20 -5.87 4.10 17.60
N PHE A 21 -5.12 3.01 17.82
CA PHE A 21 -5.20 1.79 17.02
C PHE A 21 -5.21 0.57 17.94
N GLN A 22 -6.00 -0.44 17.59
CA GLN A 22 -5.98 -1.74 18.24
C GLN A 22 -6.19 -2.84 17.20
N ALA A 23 -5.21 -3.74 17.09
CA ALA A 23 -5.30 -4.88 16.20
C ALA A 23 -6.44 -5.82 16.64
N PRO A 24 -7.30 -6.30 15.71
CA PRO A 24 -8.39 -7.21 16.04
C PRO A 24 -7.89 -8.65 16.28
N GLY A 25 -8.67 -9.40 17.05
CA GLY A 25 -8.44 -10.82 17.30
C GLY A 25 -7.64 -11.13 18.57
N VAL A 26 -7.64 -12.41 18.96
CA VAL A 26 -6.99 -12.92 20.19
C VAL A 26 -5.68 -13.66 19.90
N ALA A 27 -5.36 -13.90 18.63
CA ALA A 27 -4.16 -14.59 18.19
C ALA A 27 -3.21 -13.63 17.46
N GLY A 28 -1.95 -13.58 17.89
CA GLY A 28 -0.90 -12.72 17.32
C GLY A 28 -0.39 -11.70 18.34
N ARG A 29 0.09 -10.56 17.83
CA ARG A 29 0.82 -9.54 18.61
C ARG A 29 -0.07 -8.68 19.51
N PHE A 30 -1.38 -8.69 19.29
CA PHE A 30 -2.35 -7.85 20.03
C PHE A 30 -1.92 -6.38 20.11
N THR A 31 -1.38 -5.87 19.01
CA THR A 31 -0.75 -4.55 18.91
C THR A 31 -1.75 -3.44 19.23
N ARG A 32 -1.33 -2.49 20.06
CA ARG A 32 -2.04 -1.26 20.37
C ARG A 32 -1.14 -0.06 20.14
N GLY A 33 -1.69 0.97 19.51
CA GLY A 33 -1.01 2.23 19.26
C GLY A 33 -1.64 3.35 20.08
N TYR A 34 -0.82 4.15 20.75
CA TYR A 34 -1.24 5.25 21.59
C TYR A 34 -0.57 6.55 21.16
N ILE A 35 -1.34 7.63 21.16
CA ILE A 35 -0.76 8.97 21.22
C ILE A 35 -0.42 9.23 22.68
N ALA A 36 0.85 9.53 22.93
CA ALA A 36 1.40 9.60 24.26
C ALA A 36 2.10 10.95 24.50
N LEU A 37 2.17 11.36 25.77
CA LEU A 37 2.99 12.47 26.23
C LEU A 37 3.97 11.96 27.29
N PRO A 38 5.28 12.30 27.20
CA PRO A 38 6.23 11.98 28.25
C PRO A 38 5.85 12.69 29.55
N VAL A 39 6.08 12.01 30.67
CA VAL A 39 5.74 12.48 32.02
C VAL A 39 6.99 12.41 32.87
N ASN A 40 7.27 13.48 33.61
CA ASN A 40 8.40 13.54 34.52
C ASN A 40 8.19 12.64 35.77
N ASP A 41 9.22 12.51 36.60
CA ASP A 41 9.18 11.62 37.77
C ASP A 41 8.04 11.94 38.75
N LYS A 42 7.61 13.20 38.80
CA LYS A 42 6.51 13.72 39.64
C LYS A 42 5.13 13.47 39.04
N GLY A 43 5.03 12.79 37.90
CA GLY A 43 3.74 12.51 37.25
C GLY A 43 3.16 13.71 36.49
N LYS A 44 3.95 14.74 36.19
CA LYS A 44 3.52 15.91 35.43
C LYS A 44 4.03 15.89 33.99
N ILE A 45 3.21 16.37 33.06
CA ILE A 45 3.60 16.65 31.68
C ILE A 45 4.33 18.00 31.70
N ASP A 46 5.54 18.05 31.15
CA ASP A 46 6.30 19.29 31.03
C ASP A 46 5.73 20.18 29.91
N ASP A 47 5.86 21.50 30.04
CA ASP A 47 5.30 22.46 29.07
C ASP A 47 5.91 22.30 27.66
N GLU A 48 7.12 21.75 27.56
CA GLU A 48 7.81 21.47 26.29
C GLU A 48 7.55 20.05 25.75
N ALA A 49 6.73 19.25 26.45
CA ALA A 49 6.42 17.88 26.02
C ALA A 49 5.70 17.90 24.67
N THR A 50 6.22 17.11 23.74
CA THR A 50 5.60 16.92 22.42
C THR A 50 4.96 15.54 22.35
N PHE A 51 3.90 15.42 21.54
CA PHE A 51 3.25 14.14 21.32
C PHE A 51 4.21 13.14 20.67
N VAL A 52 4.22 11.92 21.20
CA VAL A 52 4.96 10.77 20.69
C VAL A 52 4.01 9.62 20.42
N PHE A 53 4.43 8.64 19.62
CA PHE A 53 3.66 7.43 19.38
C PHE A 53 4.23 6.29 20.21
N LEU A 54 3.37 5.62 20.99
CA LEU A 54 3.72 4.44 21.78
C LEU A 54 3.02 3.22 21.18
N LYS A 55 3.83 2.24 20.73
CA LYS A 55 3.38 0.92 20.30
C LYS A 55 3.55 -0.06 21.45
N ASP A 56 2.47 -0.75 21.80
CA ASP A 56 2.39 -1.82 22.79
C ASP A 56 2.08 -3.12 22.06
N ALA A 57 2.93 -4.13 22.17
CA ALA A 57 2.78 -5.36 21.41
C ALA A 57 3.38 -6.57 22.13
N TRP A 58 2.84 -7.75 21.85
CA TRP A 58 3.44 -9.03 22.20
C TRP A 58 4.37 -9.45 21.07
N ARG A 59 5.68 -9.23 21.24
CA ARG A 59 6.68 -9.67 20.27
C ARG A 59 6.98 -11.15 20.45
N VAL A 60 7.38 -11.85 19.38
CA VAL A 60 7.90 -13.20 19.51
C VAL A 60 9.21 -13.14 20.28
N ASP A 61 9.32 -13.93 21.35
CA ASP A 61 10.52 -13.99 22.16
C ASP A 61 11.43 -15.10 21.64
N HIS A 62 12.36 -14.70 20.75
CA HIS A 62 13.32 -15.60 20.12
C HIS A 62 14.67 -14.90 19.96
N PRO A 63 15.81 -15.54 20.28
CA PRO A 63 17.14 -14.92 20.20
C PRO A 63 17.52 -14.37 18.82
N GLU A 64 17.00 -14.99 17.76
CA GLU A 64 17.26 -14.56 16.36
C GLU A 64 16.35 -13.42 15.87
N ILE A 65 15.36 -12.99 16.67
CA ILE A 65 14.47 -11.90 16.33
C ILE A 65 14.93 -10.67 17.09
N GLU A 66 15.50 -9.72 16.35
CA GLU A 66 15.90 -8.42 16.91
C GLU A 66 14.67 -7.63 17.36
N GLN A 67 14.81 -6.88 18.46
CA GLN A 67 13.78 -5.95 18.91
C GLN A 67 13.70 -4.77 17.94
N GLU A 68 12.48 -4.36 17.58
CA GLU A 68 12.24 -3.23 16.66
C GLU A 68 13.00 -1.97 17.07
N GLY A 69 13.08 -1.70 18.37
CA GLY A 69 13.76 -0.52 18.90
C GLY A 69 15.28 -0.58 18.73
N GLU A 70 15.90 -1.76 18.76
CA GLU A 70 17.33 -1.88 18.41
C GLU A 70 17.57 -1.62 16.92
N THR A 71 16.68 -2.11 16.05
CA THR A 71 16.73 -1.78 14.62
C THR A 71 16.57 -0.28 14.39
N LEU A 72 15.57 0.36 14.99
CA LEU A 72 15.36 1.80 14.87
C LEU A 72 16.55 2.60 15.40
N ARG A 73 17.13 2.19 16.55
CA ARG A 73 18.35 2.79 17.10
C ARG A 73 19.49 2.72 16.08
N PHE A 74 19.70 1.55 15.49
CA PHE A 74 20.74 1.31 14.48
C PHE A 74 20.56 2.19 13.23
N LEU A 75 19.33 2.33 12.75
CA LEU A 75 18.98 3.15 11.57
C LEU A 75 19.12 4.64 11.87
N ASN A 76 18.65 5.10 13.04
CA ASN A 76 18.77 6.49 13.47
C ASN A 76 20.24 6.90 13.66
N GLN A 77 21.08 6.04 14.22
CA GLN A 77 22.53 6.28 14.34
C GLN A 77 23.21 6.45 12.98
N ARG A 78 22.72 5.74 11.95
CA ARG A 78 23.16 5.87 10.56
C ARG A 78 22.49 6.99 9.80
N LYS A 79 21.62 7.76 10.48
CA LYS A 79 20.90 8.90 9.91
C LYS A 79 20.04 8.51 8.69
N VAL A 80 19.52 7.29 8.69
CA VAL A 80 18.56 6.84 7.67
C VAL A 80 17.35 7.78 7.72
N PRO A 81 16.96 8.39 6.59
CA PRO A 81 15.85 9.33 6.55
C PRO A 81 14.51 8.61 6.53
N PHE A 82 13.43 9.33 6.85
CA PHE A 82 12.04 8.85 6.72
C PHE A 82 11.73 7.52 7.45
N VAL A 83 12.45 7.24 8.53
CA VAL A 83 12.15 6.17 9.50
C VAL A 83 11.83 6.79 10.86
N PRO A 84 11.05 6.12 11.73
CA PRO A 84 10.75 6.63 13.05
C PRO A 84 12.01 6.95 13.85
N THR A 85 11.99 8.08 14.56
CA THR A 85 13.01 8.44 15.53
C THR A 85 12.69 7.75 16.85
N LEU A 86 13.51 6.81 17.26
CA LEU A 86 13.38 6.10 18.53
C LEU A 86 13.52 7.06 19.72
N VAL A 87 12.58 6.99 20.65
CA VAL A 87 12.65 7.64 21.96
C VAL A 87 13.17 6.65 23.00
N CYS A 88 12.45 5.54 23.20
CA CYS A 88 12.86 4.44 24.07
C CYS A 88 12.11 3.16 23.69
N HIS A 89 12.59 2.01 24.19
CA HIS A 89 11.94 0.72 24.00
C HIS A 89 12.37 -0.28 25.07
N GLY A 90 11.63 -1.37 25.22
CA GLY A 90 12.03 -2.48 26.08
C GLY A 90 10.94 -3.51 26.35
N ASP A 91 11.37 -4.67 26.83
CA ASP A 91 10.49 -5.72 27.35
C ASP A 91 10.03 -5.38 28.78
N LEU A 92 8.78 -5.71 29.09
CA LEU A 92 8.15 -5.43 30.39
C LEU A 92 8.14 -6.63 31.35
N GLY A 93 8.84 -7.70 31.00
CA GLY A 93 8.96 -8.92 31.83
C GLY A 93 7.71 -9.82 31.85
N GLN A 94 6.63 -9.45 31.16
CA GLN A 94 5.45 -10.30 31.00
C GLN A 94 5.61 -11.22 29.80
N VAL A 95 5.39 -12.52 29.99
CA VAL A 95 5.59 -13.55 28.97
C VAL A 95 4.37 -14.46 28.89
N THR A 96 4.00 -14.89 27.68
CA THR A 96 2.88 -15.82 27.48
C THR A 96 3.19 -17.20 28.05
N LYS A 97 2.18 -17.90 28.57
CA LYS A 97 2.27 -19.30 29.05
C LYS A 97 1.56 -20.31 28.13
N SER A 98 1.04 -19.87 26.99
CA SER A 98 0.22 -20.71 26.10
C SER A 98 0.94 -21.97 25.62
N GLN A 99 2.26 -21.90 25.42
CA GLN A 99 3.11 -23.02 25.05
C GLN A 99 3.23 -24.10 26.14
N GLU A 100 3.12 -23.73 27.42
CA GLU A 100 3.15 -24.66 28.55
C GLU A 100 1.83 -25.42 28.60
N HIS A 101 0.71 -24.69 28.58
CA HIS A 101 -0.64 -25.28 28.55
C HIS A 101 -0.88 -26.16 27.32
N TRP A 102 -0.30 -25.81 26.17
CA TRP A 102 -0.37 -26.68 24.98
C TRP A 102 0.27 -28.04 25.23
N LYS A 103 1.44 -28.10 25.89
CA LYS A 103 2.11 -29.37 26.22
C LYS A 103 1.31 -30.19 27.22
N GLU A 104 0.65 -29.53 28.18
CA GLU A 104 -0.22 -30.19 29.16
C GLU A 104 -1.45 -30.83 28.50
N LEU A 105 -2.06 -30.14 27.52
CA LEU A 105 -3.25 -30.61 26.82
C LEU A 105 -2.94 -31.61 25.69
N HIS A 106 -1.74 -31.55 25.12
CA HIS A 106 -1.29 -32.39 24.01
C HIS A 106 0.05 -33.08 24.31
N PRO A 107 0.13 -33.92 25.37
CA PRO A 107 1.38 -34.55 25.79
C PRO A 107 1.98 -35.47 24.72
N GLU A 108 1.17 -35.96 23.78
CA GLU A 108 1.56 -36.79 22.64
C GLU A 108 2.28 -36.00 21.52
N VAL A 109 2.08 -34.68 21.44
CA VAL A 109 2.62 -33.84 20.37
C VAL A 109 3.98 -33.29 20.77
N LYS A 110 5.06 -33.89 20.25
CA LYS A 110 6.45 -33.49 20.56
C LYS A 110 6.78 -32.05 20.15
N LYS A 111 6.20 -31.54 19.05
CA LYS A 111 6.48 -30.20 18.52
C LYS A 111 5.38 -29.23 18.92
N VAL A 112 5.71 -28.27 19.78
CA VAL A 112 4.77 -27.21 20.15
C VAL A 112 4.68 -26.19 19.00
N PRO A 113 3.49 -25.95 18.44
CA PRO A 113 3.32 -25.01 17.34
C PRO A 113 3.26 -23.54 17.81
N LEU A 114 3.01 -23.31 19.11
CA LEU A 114 2.89 -21.99 19.69
C LEU A 114 4.26 -21.39 20.03
N LYS A 115 4.45 -20.14 19.64
CA LYS A 115 5.64 -19.35 19.98
C LYS A 115 5.45 -18.64 21.31
N THR A 116 6.52 -18.55 22.10
CA THR A 116 6.56 -17.67 23.28
C THR A 116 6.54 -16.21 22.83
N HIS A 117 5.74 -15.39 23.50
CA HIS A 117 5.73 -13.94 23.26
C HIS A 117 5.98 -13.18 24.56
N SER A 118 6.69 -12.07 24.44
CA SER A 118 7.02 -11.16 25.54
C SER A 118 6.37 -9.80 25.28
N LEU A 119 5.79 -9.20 26.32
CA LEU A 119 5.20 -7.88 26.22
C LEU A 119 6.31 -6.84 26.07
N TYR A 120 6.21 -6.08 24.99
CA TYR A 120 7.22 -5.15 24.53
C TYR A 120 6.57 -3.80 24.18
N ARG A 121 7.29 -2.72 24.48
CA ARG A 121 6.89 -1.37 24.07
C ARG A 121 8.01 -0.68 23.32
N VAL A 122 7.62 0.07 22.31
CA VAL A 122 8.51 1.00 21.60
C VAL A 122 7.81 2.36 21.49
N VAL A 123 8.57 3.41 21.77
CA VAL A 123 8.12 4.80 21.69
C VAL A 123 8.94 5.51 20.62
N VAL A 124 8.27 6.16 19.68
CA VAL A 124 8.88 6.91 18.59
C VAL A 124 8.35 8.34 18.55
N LYS A 125 9.17 9.27 18.06
CA LYS A 125 8.86 10.70 18.10
C LYS A 125 7.70 11.08 17.18
N GLU A 126 7.65 10.51 15.99
CA GLU A 126 6.71 10.89 14.95
C GLU A 126 5.33 10.27 15.21
N VAL A 127 4.30 11.12 15.21
CA VAL A 127 2.90 10.70 15.15
C VAL A 127 2.44 10.78 13.69
N GLY A 128 2.32 9.62 13.06
CA GLY A 128 1.90 9.50 11.66
C GLY A 128 0.39 9.40 11.47
N LEU A 129 -0.08 9.79 10.29
CA LEU A 129 -1.40 9.47 9.76
C LEU A 129 -1.30 8.31 8.76
N PRO A 130 -2.33 7.47 8.63
CA PRO A 130 -2.41 6.47 7.56
C PRO A 130 -2.25 7.12 6.17
N LEU A 131 -1.65 6.41 5.21
CA LEU A 131 -1.45 6.95 3.86
C LEU A 131 -2.77 7.26 3.15
N GLU A 132 -3.89 6.61 3.51
CA GLU A 132 -5.25 6.95 3.08
C GLU A 132 -5.61 8.41 3.34
N ALA A 133 -4.96 9.08 4.29
CA ALA A 133 -5.26 10.45 4.68
C ALA A 133 -4.64 11.50 3.73
N PHE A 134 -3.94 11.12 2.66
CA PHE A 134 -3.47 12.09 1.66
C PHE A 134 -4.64 12.93 1.14
N VAL A 135 -4.46 14.22 0.93
CA VAL A 135 -5.58 15.14 0.62
C VAL A 135 -5.41 15.86 -0.70
N ASP A 136 -4.17 16.02 -1.17
CA ASP A 136 -3.88 16.93 -2.26
C ASP A 136 -4.02 16.28 -3.62
N SER A 137 -3.23 15.26 -3.95
CA SER A 137 -3.28 14.63 -5.26
C SER A 137 -2.46 13.34 -5.32
N SER A 138 -2.52 12.65 -6.46
CA SER A 138 -1.61 11.55 -6.82
C SER A 138 -0.13 11.94 -6.73
N PHE A 139 0.21 13.22 -6.91
CA PHE A 139 1.56 13.75 -6.66
C PHE A 139 1.97 13.52 -5.21
N GLN A 140 1.09 13.83 -4.24
CA GLN A 140 1.37 13.64 -2.82
C GLN A 140 1.55 12.16 -2.49
N LEU A 141 0.69 11.28 -3.03
CA LEU A 141 0.85 9.83 -2.88
C LEU A 141 2.24 9.35 -3.38
N CYS A 142 2.63 9.75 -4.58
CA CYS A 142 3.92 9.39 -5.16
C CYS A 142 5.10 10.00 -4.38
N GLN A 143 4.95 11.19 -3.83
CA GLN A 143 5.93 11.83 -2.96
C GLN A 143 6.12 11.05 -1.64
N MET A 144 5.04 10.58 -1.01
CA MET A 144 5.14 9.77 0.22
C MET A 144 5.85 8.44 -0.05
N LEU A 145 5.52 7.79 -1.17
CA LEU A 145 6.20 6.57 -1.62
C LEU A 145 7.68 6.82 -1.91
N ALA A 146 8.03 7.90 -2.61
CA ALA A 146 9.42 8.27 -2.87
C ALA A 146 10.23 8.45 -1.56
N CYS A 147 9.64 9.06 -0.53
CA CYS A 147 10.26 9.15 0.79
C CYS A 147 10.54 7.76 1.38
N CYS A 148 9.57 6.85 1.32
CA CYS A 148 9.70 5.51 1.91
C CYS A 148 10.64 4.58 1.12
N ILE A 149 10.65 4.68 -0.21
CA ILE A 149 11.63 4.00 -1.06
C ILE A 149 13.04 4.50 -0.73
N THR A 150 13.19 5.80 -0.46
CA THR A 150 14.46 6.39 -0.02
C THR A 150 14.88 5.89 1.38
N ALA A 151 13.96 5.81 2.34
CA ALA A 151 14.22 5.18 3.64
C ALA A 151 14.72 3.75 3.47
N HIS A 152 14.01 2.95 2.66
CA HIS A 152 14.39 1.57 2.41
C HIS A 152 15.75 1.49 1.70
N ALA A 153 16.06 2.37 0.75
CA ALA A 153 17.34 2.41 0.06
C ALA A 153 18.51 2.63 1.03
N GLU A 154 18.39 3.60 1.92
CA GLU A 154 19.43 3.92 2.91
C GLU A 154 19.53 2.84 4.00
N ALA A 155 18.41 2.23 4.41
CA ALA A 155 18.41 1.07 5.30
C ALA A 155 19.09 -0.15 4.64
N TYR A 156 18.82 -0.40 3.36
CA TYR A 156 19.41 -1.49 2.60
C TYR A 156 20.92 -1.32 2.42
N LYS A 157 21.38 -0.10 2.12
CA LYS A 157 22.82 0.25 2.14
C LYS A 157 23.46 0.02 3.51
N ALA A 158 22.71 0.27 4.59
CA ALA A 158 23.13 -0.03 5.95
C ALA A 158 23.11 -1.53 6.30
N GLY A 159 22.64 -2.39 5.38
CA GLY A 159 22.59 -3.84 5.53
C GLY A 159 21.29 -4.36 6.14
N ILE A 160 20.20 -3.59 6.11
CA ILE A 160 18.88 -3.96 6.65
C ILE A 160 17.84 -4.00 5.52
N ILE A 161 17.08 -5.10 5.44
CA ILE A 161 15.90 -5.24 4.57
C ILE A 161 14.63 -5.25 5.42
N HIS A 162 13.56 -4.59 4.99
CA HIS A 162 12.36 -4.37 5.80
C HIS A 162 11.46 -5.61 5.90
N ARG A 163 11.18 -6.29 4.79
CA ARG A 163 10.38 -7.53 4.66
C ARG A 163 8.89 -7.40 4.98
N ASP A 164 8.36 -6.19 5.06
CA ASP A 164 6.92 -5.96 5.30
C ASP A 164 6.48 -4.59 4.77
N ILE A 165 6.88 -4.25 3.55
CA ILE A 165 6.35 -3.08 2.87
C ILE A 165 4.86 -3.30 2.60
N SER A 166 4.02 -2.47 3.20
CA SER A 166 2.57 -2.60 3.12
C SER A 166 1.89 -1.23 3.25
N ALA A 167 0.62 -1.16 2.87
CA ALA A 167 -0.17 0.08 3.02
C ALA A 167 -0.25 0.56 4.47
N GLY A 168 -0.30 -0.35 5.45
CA GLY A 168 -0.36 0.01 6.88
C GLY A 168 0.96 0.50 7.46
N ASN A 169 2.08 0.23 6.78
CA ASN A 169 3.43 0.55 7.26
C ASN A 169 4.01 1.80 6.58
N ILE A 170 3.31 2.38 5.61
CA ILE A 170 3.63 3.69 5.04
C ILE A 170 2.69 4.72 5.66
N LEU A 171 3.27 5.65 6.43
CA LEU A 171 2.53 6.71 7.09
C LEU A 171 2.90 8.08 6.52
N MET A 172 2.01 9.05 6.71
CA MET A 172 2.28 10.46 6.45
C MET A 172 2.59 11.17 7.77
N TYR A 173 3.60 12.03 7.78
CA TYR A 173 3.90 12.87 8.94
C TYR A 173 4.31 14.27 8.53
N LYS A 174 4.21 15.23 9.46
CA LYS A 174 4.70 16.59 9.24
C LYS A 174 6.17 16.68 9.60
N GLY A 175 7.00 17.03 8.62
CA GLY A 175 8.40 17.35 8.81
C GLY A 175 8.61 18.65 9.60
N LYS A 176 9.88 18.97 9.90
CA LYS A 176 10.25 20.15 10.70
C LYS A 176 9.82 21.49 10.09
N LYS A 177 9.69 21.58 8.77
CA LYS A 177 9.23 22.78 8.06
C LYS A 177 7.69 22.78 7.87
N GLY A 178 6.98 21.83 8.47
CA GLY A 178 5.52 21.69 8.36
C GLY A 178 5.04 20.98 7.09
N GLN A 179 5.94 20.52 6.23
CA GLN A 179 5.63 19.80 5.00
C GLN A 179 5.22 18.35 5.28
N TRP A 180 4.30 17.81 4.50
CA TRP A 180 3.94 16.39 4.55
C TRP A 180 5.04 15.52 3.94
N LEU A 181 5.37 14.40 4.59
CA LEU A 181 6.40 13.46 4.20
C LEU A 181 5.96 12.02 4.46
N GLY A 182 6.51 11.08 3.70
CA GLY A 182 6.34 9.66 3.97
C GLY A 182 7.23 9.19 5.11
N LEU A 183 6.74 8.27 5.92
CA LEU A 183 7.44 7.60 7.01
C LEU A 183 7.27 6.09 6.85
N LEU A 184 8.38 5.36 6.68
CA LEU A 184 8.39 3.91 6.63
C LEU A 184 8.48 3.35 8.05
N ASN A 185 7.38 2.79 8.53
CA ASN A 185 7.18 2.31 9.89
C ASN A 185 7.21 0.78 9.99
N ASP A 186 7.23 0.26 11.21
CA ASP A 186 7.12 -1.16 11.54
C ASP A 186 8.30 -2.04 11.10
N TRP A 187 9.47 -1.78 11.69
CA TRP A 187 10.73 -2.46 11.38
C TRP A 187 10.91 -3.80 12.12
N GLU A 188 9.86 -4.32 12.76
CA GLU A 188 9.94 -5.52 13.60
C GLU A 188 10.18 -6.82 12.82
N LEU A 189 9.84 -6.82 11.52
CA LEU A 189 10.13 -7.93 10.61
C LEU A 189 11.43 -7.73 9.84
N SER A 190 12.19 -6.67 10.09
CA SER A 190 13.43 -6.44 9.36
C SER A 190 14.50 -7.51 9.64
N LYS A 191 15.45 -7.66 8.72
CA LYS A 191 16.60 -8.56 8.88
C LYS A 191 17.86 -7.93 8.31
N LYS A 192 19.00 -8.39 8.80
CA LYS A 192 20.30 -8.13 8.17
C LYS A 192 20.42 -8.88 6.84
N VAL A 193 20.90 -8.19 5.81
CA VAL A 193 21.05 -8.74 4.45
C VAL A 193 22.09 -9.87 4.39
N ASP A 194 23.07 -9.90 5.28
CA ASP A 194 24.13 -10.93 5.24
C ASP A 194 23.90 -12.09 6.23
N ASN A 195 22.72 -12.19 6.84
CA ASN A 195 22.48 -13.20 7.87
C ASN A 195 22.19 -14.58 7.23
N GLU A 196 23.25 -15.34 6.95
CA GLU A 196 23.19 -16.78 6.65
C GLU A 196 22.92 -17.55 7.95
N SER A 197 21.68 -17.55 8.45
CA SER A 197 21.33 -18.43 9.56
C SER A 197 21.36 -19.88 9.09
N LEU A 198 22.31 -20.67 9.60
CA LEU A 198 22.56 -22.09 9.29
C LEU A 198 21.52 -23.04 9.90
N GLU A 199 20.64 -22.56 10.77
CA GLU A 199 19.62 -23.38 11.44
C GLU A 199 18.26 -23.28 10.72
N GLY A 200 17.56 -24.42 10.68
CA GLY A 200 16.41 -24.73 9.82
C GLY A 200 15.52 -23.54 9.47
N ARG A 201 15.54 -23.16 8.18
CA ARG A 201 14.75 -22.08 7.58
C ARG A 201 13.32 -22.08 8.15
N GLN A 202 13.04 -21.17 9.07
CA GLN A 202 11.66 -20.71 9.25
C GLN A 202 11.18 -20.25 7.87
N PRO A 203 9.92 -20.49 7.48
CA PRO A 203 9.39 -19.93 6.25
C PRO A 203 9.67 -18.43 6.24
N ASP A 204 10.49 -17.96 5.31
CA ASP A 204 10.80 -16.54 5.16
C ASP A 204 9.62 -15.77 4.54
N ARG A 205 8.51 -16.46 4.27
CA ARG A 205 7.20 -15.88 3.97
C ARG A 205 6.58 -15.21 5.21
N THR A 206 7.23 -14.14 5.64
CA THR A 206 6.75 -13.15 6.59
C THR A 206 6.45 -11.87 5.82
N GLY A 207 5.31 -11.24 6.11
CA GLY A 207 4.88 -10.02 5.43
C GLY A 207 3.38 -10.00 5.19
N THR A 208 2.87 -8.86 4.74
CA THR A 208 1.45 -8.66 4.44
C THR A 208 1.10 -9.22 3.05
N TRP A 209 0.36 -10.34 3.00
CA TRP A 209 0.00 -11.10 1.78
C TRP A 209 -0.31 -10.25 0.55
N GLN A 210 -1.15 -9.22 0.74
CA GLN A 210 -1.64 -8.35 -0.32
C GLN A 210 -0.51 -7.64 -1.07
N TYR A 211 0.58 -7.30 -0.39
CA TYR A 211 1.68 -6.52 -0.94
C TYR A 211 2.93 -7.36 -1.25
N MET A 212 2.98 -8.63 -0.82
CA MET A 212 4.10 -9.51 -1.16
C MET A 212 4.21 -9.75 -2.67
N SER A 213 5.46 -9.91 -3.14
CA SER A 213 5.75 -10.22 -4.53
C SER A 213 5.18 -11.58 -4.94
N ALA A 214 4.87 -11.76 -6.23
CA ALA A 214 4.37 -13.05 -6.71
C ALA A 214 5.40 -14.18 -6.50
N HIS A 215 6.70 -13.92 -6.64
CA HIS A 215 7.75 -14.89 -6.31
C HIS A 215 7.79 -15.28 -4.83
N ALA A 216 7.70 -14.32 -3.90
CA ALA A 216 7.68 -14.61 -2.46
C ALA A 216 6.40 -15.35 -2.03
N LEU A 217 5.29 -15.12 -2.73
CA LEU A 217 4.04 -15.85 -2.52
C LEU A 217 4.12 -17.29 -3.04
N ASN A 218 4.78 -17.50 -4.18
CA ASN A 218 4.90 -18.80 -4.84
C ASN A 218 5.94 -19.74 -4.21
N ASP A 219 6.95 -19.21 -3.52
CA ASP A 219 7.93 -20.02 -2.78
C ASP A 219 7.99 -19.57 -1.30
N PRO A 220 7.31 -20.29 -0.38
CA PRO A 220 7.30 -19.95 1.05
C PRO A 220 8.66 -19.99 1.75
N HIS A 221 9.65 -20.63 1.12
CA HIS A 221 11.01 -20.80 1.63
C HIS A 221 12.03 -19.91 0.91
N ARG A 222 11.57 -19.12 -0.07
CA ARG A 222 12.39 -18.12 -0.75
C ARG A 222 12.79 -17.04 0.25
N ARG A 223 14.06 -16.70 0.19
CA ARG A 223 14.58 -15.53 0.89
C ARG A 223 14.08 -14.28 0.17
N ILE A 224 13.51 -13.35 0.93
CA ILE A 224 13.12 -12.04 0.42
C ILE A 224 14.37 -11.27 -0.03
N VAL A 225 14.33 -10.82 -1.29
CA VAL A 225 15.38 -10.01 -1.92
C VAL A 225 14.86 -8.61 -2.25
N ILE A 226 15.75 -7.70 -2.67
CA ILE A 226 15.39 -6.31 -2.98
C ILE A 226 14.29 -6.22 -4.04
N GLN A 227 14.30 -7.08 -5.06
CA GLN A 227 13.29 -7.10 -6.11
C GLN A 227 11.88 -7.35 -5.54
N ASP A 228 11.77 -8.18 -4.50
CA ASP A 228 10.50 -8.48 -3.84
C ASP A 228 9.95 -7.25 -3.08
N GLU A 229 10.83 -6.48 -2.42
CA GLU A 229 10.45 -5.24 -1.73
C GLU A 229 10.09 -4.11 -2.71
N LEU A 230 10.78 -4.03 -3.85
CA LEU A 230 10.46 -3.07 -4.91
C LEU A 230 9.09 -3.37 -5.53
N GLU A 231 8.76 -4.64 -5.76
CA GLU A 231 7.42 -5.06 -6.18
C GLU A 231 6.37 -4.73 -5.12
N SER A 232 6.73 -4.84 -3.84
CA SER A 232 5.82 -4.48 -2.74
C SER A 232 5.47 -2.98 -2.74
N PHE A 233 6.44 -2.09 -3.03
CA PHE A 233 6.15 -0.65 -3.23
C PHE A 233 5.22 -0.40 -4.42
N PHE A 234 5.38 -1.14 -5.52
CA PHE A 234 4.46 -1.09 -6.65
C PHE A 234 3.04 -1.51 -6.25
N HIS A 235 2.88 -2.60 -5.50
CA HIS A 235 1.58 -3.06 -5.03
C HIS A 235 0.91 -2.02 -4.11
N VAL A 236 1.67 -1.33 -3.26
CA VAL A 236 1.13 -0.21 -2.45
C VAL A 236 0.66 0.95 -3.33
N LEU A 237 1.47 1.37 -4.33
CA LEU A 237 1.07 2.41 -5.29
C LEU A 237 -0.25 2.04 -5.97
N LEU A 238 -0.33 0.83 -6.54
CA LEU A 238 -1.52 0.35 -7.23
C LEU A 238 -2.75 0.29 -6.30
N TYR A 239 -2.58 -0.18 -5.07
CA TYR A 239 -3.65 -0.30 -4.09
C TYR A 239 -4.29 1.05 -3.76
N TYR A 240 -3.48 2.10 -3.54
CA TYR A 240 -4.02 3.43 -3.31
C TYR A 240 -4.53 4.08 -4.59
N ALA A 241 -3.85 3.89 -5.71
CA ALA A 241 -4.26 4.45 -6.99
C ALA A 241 -5.66 3.95 -7.41
N ILE A 242 -5.92 2.64 -7.35
CA ILE A 242 -7.22 2.09 -7.72
C ILE A 242 -8.34 2.46 -6.74
N ARG A 243 -8.01 2.73 -5.47
CA ARG A 243 -9.00 3.15 -4.47
C ARG A 243 -9.45 4.59 -4.65
N PHE A 244 -8.53 5.48 -5.05
CA PHE A 244 -8.74 6.92 -4.91
C PHE A 244 -8.62 7.72 -6.20
N LEU A 245 -7.91 7.26 -7.23
CA LEU A 245 -7.64 8.05 -8.43
C LEU A 245 -8.64 7.74 -9.56
N PRO A 246 -8.91 8.66 -10.49
CA PRO A 246 -9.71 8.37 -11.68
C PRO A 246 -9.01 7.32 -12.56
N HIS A 247 -9.76 6.33 -13.02
CA HIS A 247 -9.25 5.22 -13.84
C HIS A 247 -10.36 4.63 -14.71
N ASN A 248 -10.00 3.84 -15.72
CA ASN A 248 -10.95 3.21 -16.64
C ASN A 248 -11.69 1.97 -16.09
N LEU A 249 -11.37 1.48 -14.88
CA LEU A 249 -12.17 0.47 -14.19
C LEU A 249 -13.45 1.09 -13.59
N GLN A 250 -14.60 0.45 -13.80
CA GLN A 250 -15.87 0.87 -13.20
C GLN A 250 -15.83 0.76 -11.67
N ASP A 251 -16.38 1.76 -10.97
CA ASP A 251 -16.33 1.83 -9.50
C ASP A 251 -16.95 0.60 -8.83
N GLU A 252 -18.02 0.02 -9.40
CA GLU A 252 -18.66 -1.19 -8.89
C GLU A 252 -17.76 -2.43 -8.99
N CYS A 253 -16.78 -2.42 -9.89
CA CYS A 253 -15.83 -3.50 -10.09
C CYS A 253 -14.58 -3.37 -9.20
N VAL A 254 -14.33 -2.22 -8.58
CA VAL A 254 -13.13 -1.98 -7.75
C VAL A 254 -13.04 -2.98 -6.60
N GLY A 255 -14.15 -3.27 -5.92
CA GLY A 255 -14.18 -4.28 -4.86
C GLY A 255 -13.77 -5.68 -5.33
N LYS A 256 -14.27 -6.08 -6.51
CA LYS A 256 -13.89 -7.37 -7.13
C LYS A 256 -12.42 -7.37 -7.52
N PHE A 257 -11.94 -6.31 -8.15
CA PHE A 257 -10.54 -6.15 -8.54
C PHE A 257 -9.61 -6.24 -7.35
N LEU A 258 -9.91 -5.53 -6.26
CA LEU A 258 -9.12 -5.59 -5.04
C LEU A 258 -9.05 -7.03 -4.49
N THR A 259 -10.17 -7.75 -4.53
CA THR A 259 -10.20 -9.15 -4.09
C THR A 259 -9.36 -10.04 -5.01
N ASP A 260 -9.62 -10.00 -6.32
CA ASP A 260 -8.95 -10.85 -7.31
C ASP A 260 -7.43 -10.59 -7.38
N TYR A 261 -7.00 -9.34 -7.23
CA TYR A 261 -5.60 -8.95 -7.36
C TYR A 261 -4.83 -9.07 -6.04
N PHE A 262 -5.38 -8.57 -4.93
CA PHE A 262 -4.65 -8.47 -3.66
C PHE A 262 -4.94 -9.64 -2.70
N ASP A 263 -6.16 -10.17 -2.68
CA ASP A 263 -6.58 -11.15 -1.67
C ASP A 263 -6.65 -12.60 -2.19
N ASP A 264 -6.81 -12.78 -3.50
CA ASP A 264 -6.94 -14.10 -4.12
C ASP A 264 -5.64 -14.93 -4.02
N TYR A 265 -5.82 -16.25 -4.07
CA TYR A 265 -4.74 -17.22 -3.93
C TYR A 265 -5.04 -18.49 -4.73
N SER A 266 -3.99 -19.20 -5.11
CA SER A 266 -4.10 -20.58 -5.60
C SER A 266 -3.56 -21.55 -4.55
N ILE A 267 -3.90 -22.83 -4.64
CA ILE A 267 -3.34 -23.87 -3.75
C ILE A 267 -2.41 -24.76 -4.57
N TYR A 268 -1.16 -24.89 -4.13
CA TYR A 268 -0.18 -25.78 -4.71
C TYR A 268 0.58 -26.48 -3.58
N ASP A 269 0.70 -27.80 -3.66
CA ASP A 269 1.37 -28.63 -2.65
C ASP A 269 0.95 -28.36 -1.19
N GLY A 270 -0.35 -28.08 -0.98
CA GLY A 270 -0.89 -27.76 0.35
C GLY A 270 -0.58 -26.34 0.86
N TYR A 271 0.13 -25.51 0.08
CA TYR A 271 0.40 -24.11 0.37
C TYR A 271 -0.49 -23.19 -0.45
N CYS A 272 -0.98 -22.10 0.17
CA CYS A 272 -1.52 -20.98 -0.58
C CYS A 272 -0.37 -20.24 -1.29
N ILE A 273 -0.50 -20.03 -2.60
CA ILE A 273 0.44 -19.31 -3.47
C ILE A 273 -0.25 -18.11 -4.12
N CYS A 274 0.49 -17.34 -4.92
CA CYS A 274 0.00 -16.11 -5.54
C CYS A 274 -1.31 -16.32 -6.32
N GLY A 275 -2.21 -15.35 -6.22
CA GLY A 275 -3.40 -15.26 -7.07
C GLY A 275 -3.03 -15.01 -8.54
N ARG A 276 -3.91 -15.43 -9.45
CA ARG A 276 -3.63 -15.34 -10.91
C ARG A 276 -3.49 -13.91 -11.40
N ALA A 277 -4.39 -13.01 -11.00
CA ALA A 277 -4.38 -11.63 -11.49
C ALA A 277 -3.06 -10.89 -11.18
N LYS A 278 -2.53 -11.06 -9.96
CA LYS A 278 -1.24 -10.48 -9.56
C LYS A 278 -0.07 -11.08 -10.35
N HIS A 279 -0.01 -12.41 -10.39
CA HIS A 279 1.04 -13.12 -11.12
C HIS A 279 1.05 -12.75 -12.61
N ASP A 280 -0.10 -12.75 -13.26
CA ASP A 280 -0.25 -12.44 -14.68
C ASP A 280 0.11 -10.98 -14.98
N ALA A 281 -0.18 -10.05 -14.07
CA ALA A 281 0.26 -8.66 -14.24
C ALA A 281 1.78 -8.52 -14.29
N MET A 282 2.50 -9.25 -13.42
CA MET A 282 3.96 -9.25 -13.40
C MET A 282 4.55 -9.91 -14.65
N VAL A 283 3.98 -11.04 -15.08
CA VAL A 283 4.46 -11.79 -16.26
C VAL A 283 4.16 -11.04 -17.57
N ASN A 284 2.98 -10.45 -17.69
CA ASN A 284 2.56 -9.80 -18.93
C ASN A 284 3.07 -8.36 -19.06
N GLY A 285 3.40 -7.71 -17.93
CA GLY A 285 3.81 -6.30 -17.88
C GLY A 285 2.67 -5.31 -18.08
N PHE A 286 1.42 -5.73 -17.83
CA PHE A 286 0.23 -4.88 -17.84
C PHE A 286 -0.87 -5.50 -16.98
N ILE A 287 -1.81 -4.69 -16.51
CA ILE A 287 -2.95 -5.16 -15.71
C ILE A 287 -4.17 -5.26 -16.62
N ASP A 288 -4.68 -6.49 -16.76
CA ASP A 288 -5.80 -6.82 -17.64
C ASP A 288 -7.16 -6.61 -16.96
N LEU A 289 -8.03 -5.86 -17.63
CA LEU A 289 -9.37 -5.53 -17.17
C LEU A 289 -10.49 -6.29 -17.92
N ARG A 290 -10.16 -7.18 -18.87
CA ARG A 290 -11.17 -7.90 -19.70
C ARG A 290 -12.23 -8.61 -18.87
N THR A 291 -11.84 -9.19 -17.75
CA THR A 291 -12.75 -9.94 -16.86
C THR A 291 -13.70 -9.03 -16.06
N TYR A 292 -13.53 -7.71 -16.10
CA TYR A 292 -14.38 -6.73 -15.40
C TYR A 292 -15.29 -5.96 -16.37
N HIS A 293 -14.93 -5.84 -17.65
CA HIS A 293 -15.71 -5.10 -18.65
C HIS A 293 -16.75 -5.94 -19.42
N GLY A 294 -16.78 -7.26 -19.24
CA GLY A 294 -17.63 -8.15 -20.04
C GLY A 294 -17.16 -8.26 -21.51
N ASN A 295 -18.03 -8.68 -22.43
CA ASN A 295 -17.70 -8.92 -23.85
C ASN A 295 -17.42 -7.62 -24.66
N GLN A 296 -16.85 -6.58 -24.07
CA GLN A 296 -16.41 -5.39 -24.80
C GLN A 296 -14.98 -5.61 -25.34
N ASP A 297 -14.88 -5.90 -26.64
CA ASP A 297 -13.62 -6.22 -27.35
C ASP A 297 -12.72 -5.01 -27.67
N ASP A 298 -12.84 -3.90 -26.92
CA ASP A 298 -11.95 -2.75 -27.10
C ASP A 298 -10.63 -2.97 -26.36
N LYS A 299 -9.60 -3.42 -27.10
CA LYS A 299 -8.26 -3.67 -26.57
C LYS A 299 -7.65 -2.47 -25.81
N THR A 300 -8.02 -1.24 -26.16
CA THR A 300 -7.48 -0.04 -25.49
C THR A 300 -8.12 0.25 -24.14
N LYS A 301 -9.35 -0.22 -23.92
CA LYS A 301 -10.08 -0.10 -22.64
C LYS A 301 -9.78 -1.26 -21.69
N ASN A 302 -9.23 -2.34 -22.21
CA ASN A 302 -8.99 -3.58 -21.48
C ASN A 302 -7.69 -3.62 -20.68
N ILE A 303 -6.88 -2.56 -20.73
CA ILE A 303 -5.68 -2.43 -19.88
C ILE A 303 -5.94 -1.30 -18.89
N LEU A 304 -5.61 -1.52 -17.62
CA LEU A 304 -5.79 -0.49 -16.58
C LEU A 304 -5.02 0.78 -16.93
N LYS A 305 -5.73 1.91 -16.93
CA LYS A 305 -5.19 3.25 -17.12
C LYS A 305 -5.82 4.22 -16.13
N PHE A 306 -4.99 5.11 -15.59
CA PHE A 306 -5.43 6.24 -14.80
C PHE A 306 -5.73 7.42 -15.71
N LEU A 307 -6.80 8.12 -15.41
CA LEU A 307 -7.36 9.17 -16.25
C LEU A 307 -7.08 10.53 -15.63
N TRP A 308 -6.85 11.54 -16.48
CA TRP A 308 -6.87 12.91 -16.01
C TRP A 308 -8.27 13.25 -15.48
N PRO A 309 -8.41 13.95 -14.34
CA PRO A 309 -9.72 14.32 -13.82
C PRO A 309 -10.47 15.15 -14.86
N THR A 310 -11.65 14.69 -15.25
CA THR A 310 -12.54 15.50 -16.11
C THR A 310 -13.01 16.71 -15.30
N PRO A 311 -13.02 17.93 -15.86
CA PRO A 311 -13.60 19.08 -15.20
C PRO A 311 -15.04 18.77 -14.78
N PRO A 312 -15.49 19.17 -13.57
CA PRO A 312 -16.88 18.98 -13.18
C PRO A 312 -17.78 19.64 -14.22
N ALA A 313 -18.74 18.88 -14.74
CA ALA A 313 -19.70 19.39 -15.73
C ALA A 313 -20.30 20.69 -15.20
N LYS A 314 -20.19 21.78 -16.00
CA LYS A 314 -20.84 23.06 -15.66
C LYS A 314 -22.32 22.76 -15.40
N PRO A 315 -22.91 23.24 -14.29
CA PRO A 315 -24.34 23.08 -14.08
C PRO A 315 -25.08 23.70 -15.27
N THR A 316 -25.90 22.90 -15.93
CA THR A 316 -26.72 23.33 -17.06
C THR A 316 -27.56 24.52 -16.61
N PRO A 317 -27.46 25.70 -17.24
CA PRO A 317 -28.28 26.84 -16.86
C PRO A 317 -29.74 26.50 -17.15
N THR A 318 -30.54 26.40 -16.09
CA THR A 318 -31.99 26.30 -16.18
C THR A 318 -32.53 27.51 -16.94
N ALA A 319 -33.26 27.24 -18.01
CA ALA A 319 -33.81 28.28 -18.89
C ALA A 319 -34.79 29.21 -18.13
N GLY A 320 -34.41 30.48 -18.05
CA GLY A 320 -35.29 31.64 -18.20
C GLY A 320 -36.38 31.92 -17.14
N SER A 321 -36.15 32.97 -16.34
CA SER A 321 -37.20 33.94 -16.01
C SER A 321 -36.71 35.34 -16.39
N ARG A 322 -37.48 36.03 -17.22
CA ARG A 322 -37.19 37.36 -17.79
C ARG A 322 -37.16 38.42 -16.68
N GLY A 323 -36.20 39.33 -16.79
CA GLY A 323 -35.94 40.37 -15.80
C GLY A 323 -36.93 41.52 -15.76
N GLN A 324 -36.90 42.26 -14.65
CA GLN A 324 -37.16 43.69 -14.58
C GLN A 324 -36.17 44.35 -13.60
N SER A 325 -35.49 45.36 -14.15
CA SER A 325 -34.74 46.56 -13.71
C SER A 325 -34.70 47.04 -12.23
N PRO A 326 -33.76 47.97 -11.86
CA PRO A 326 -32.91 47.83 -10.66
C PRO A 326 -33.03 48.92 -9.55
N CYS A 327 -32.40 48.59 -8.41
CA CYS A 327 -31.80 49.45 -7.35
C CYS A 327 -32.72 50.27 -6.41
N PRO A 328 -32.25 50.70 -5.20
CA PRO A 328 -30.92 50.57 -4.58
C PRO A 328 -30.87 50.02 -3.12
N SER A 329 -29.64 49.75 -2.67
CA SER A 329 -29.09 49.46 -1.33
C SER A 329 -29.63 50.34 -0.17
N PRO A 330 -29.38 50.10 1.16
CA PRO A 330 -28.23 49.37 1.74
C PRO A 330 -28.40 48.65 3.11
N ARG A 331 -27.27 48.08 3.57
CA ARG A 331 -26.75 47.97 4.96
C ARG A 331 -27.31 46.93 5.96
N SER A 332 -26.42 45.98 6.25
CA SER A 332 -25.82 45.69 7.58
C SER A 332 -26.69 45.19 8.74
N SER A 333 -26.56 43.88 9.02
CA SER A 333 -26.41 43.21 10.33
C SER A 333 -27.55 43.33 11.37
N PRO A 334 -27.60 42.50 12.44
CA PRO A 334 -27.05 41.16 12.70
C PRO A 334 -28.14 40.13 13.13
N SER A 335 -27.73 38.89 13.43
CA SER A 335 -28.46 37.83 14.20
C SER A 335 -29.03 38.34 15.56
N PRO A 336 -29.74 37.56 16.41
CA PRO A 336 -30.04 36.11 16.38
C PRO A 336 -31.47 35.74 16.88
N ALA A 337 -31.68 34.42 17.05
CA ALA A 337 -32.45 33.78 18.14
C ALA A 337 -33.81 33.13 17.82
N GLU A 338 -33.87 31.87 18.28
CA GLU A 338 -34.99 31.19 18.94
C GLU A 338 -36.16 30.60 18.12
N ARG A 339 -36.09 29.26 18.01
CA ARG A 339 -37.08 28.22 18.42
C ARG A 339 -38.42 28.71 19.02
N PRO A 340 -39.45 27.84 19.14
CA PRO A 340 -39.79 26.60 18.42
C PRO A 340 -41.31 26.50 18.15
N SER A 341 -41.77 25.27 17.88
CA SER A 341 -43.15 24.76 18.01
C SER A 341 -44.05 25.04 16.81
N ALA A 342 -45.01 24.19 16.44
CA ALA A 342 -45.33 22.80 16.73
C ALA A 342 -46.52 22.49 15.79
N SER A 343 -46.74 21.20 15.52
CA SER A 343 -48.02 20.66 15.05
C SER A 343 -48.45 21.13 13.65
N SER A 344 -49.21 20.40 12.85
CA SER A 344 -49.80 19.06 12.88
C SER A 344 -50.60 18.98 11.59
N ASN A 345 -50.67 17.79 10.99
CA ASN A 345 -51.81 17.32 10.18
C ASN A 345 -52.10 18.13 8.89
N SER A 346 -52.62 17.58 7.80
CA SER A 346 -53.00 16.24 7.36
C SER A 346 -53.61 16.46 5.98
N ASN A 347 -53.48 15.47 5.08
CA ASN A 347 -54.44 15.12 4.04
C ASN A 347 -54.70 16.14 2.90
N ILE A 348 -54.32 15.86 1.63
CA ILE A 348 -55.05 15.06 0.61
C ILE A 348 -56.34 15.80 0.15
N PRO A 349 -56.86 15.73 -1.11
CA PRO A 349 -56.36 15.19 -2.39
C PRO A 349 -56.69 16.01 -3.68
N SER A 350 -56.18 15.49 -4.81
CA SER A 350 -56.83 15.26 -6.12
C SER A 350 -57.56 16.36 -6.92
N GLY A 351 -57.25 16.38 -8.22
CA GLY A 351 -58.12 16.86 -9.31
C GLY A 351 -57.27 17.16 -10.55
N ARG A 352 -56.93 16.17 -11.39
CA ARG A 352 -57.67 15.66 -12.56
C ARG A 352 -57.78 16.66 -13.74
N SER A 353 -56.85 16.52 -14.70
CA SER A 353 -57.00 16.57 -16.18
C SER A 353 -57.51 17.88 -16.84
N PRO A 354 -57.46 18.07 -18.18
CA PRO A 354 -56.86 17.28 -19.29
C PRO A 354 -55.99 18.12 -20.28
N SER A 355 -55.38 17.41 -21.25
CA SER A 355 -54.75 17.91 -22.49
C SER A 355 -55.74 18.62 -23.43
N PRO A 356 -55.27 19.43 -24.40
CA PRO A 356 -55.05 18.97 -25.80
C PRO A 356 -53.79 19.60 -26.47
N GLN A 357 -52.97 18.90 -27.28
CA GLN A 357 -53.11 18.40 -28.67
C GLN A 357 -52.66 19.41 -29.78
N PHE A 358 -51.77 18.90 -30.65
CA PHE A 358 -51.33 19.35 -32.01
C PHE A 358 -50.52 20.66 -32.12
N SER A 359 -49.39 20.73 -32.84
CA SER A 359 -49.22 20.33 -34.25
C SER A 359 -47.74 20.17 -34.63
N ALA A 360 -47.50 19.34 -35.65
CA ALA A 360 -46.23 19.08 -36.30
C ALA A 360 -45.93 20.12 -37.39
N ILE A 361 -44.65 20.50 -37.54
CA ILE A 361 -44.10 21.00 -38.81
C ILE A 361 -42.69 20.41 -38.97
N ASP A 362 -42.49 19.87 -40.16
CA ASP A 362 -41.37 19.14 -40.73
C ASP A 362 -40.24 20.08 -41.20
N GLY A 363 -39.02 19.56 -41.42
CA GLY A 363 -38.00 20.28 -42.20
C GLY A 363 -36.55 20.18 -41.71
N SER A 364 -35.89 19.11 -42.14
CA SER A 364 -34.46 18.93 -42.43
C SER A 364 -33.55 20.17 -42.49
N ASP A 365 -32.39 20.08 -41.81
CA ASP A 365 -31.12 20.46 -42.46
C ASP A 365 -29.94 19.67 -41.86
N LEU A 366 -29.24 18.92 -42.73
CA LEU A 366 -28.05 18.15 -42.40
C LEU A 366 -26.83 19.01 -42.71
N THR A 367 -26.07 19.38 -41.68
CA THR A 367 -24.64 19.68 -41.81
C THR A 367 -23.90 19.00 -40.66
N PRO A 368 -22.90 18.13 -40.93
CA PRO A 368 -22.05 17.60 -39.87
C PRO A 368 -21.05 18.71 -39.50
N LEU A 369 -21.20 19.26 -38.30
CA LEU A 369 -20.12 20.00 -37.66
C LEU A 369 -19.03 18.98 -37.31
N ASN A 370 -17.94 18.99 -38.08
CA ASN A 370 -16.69 18.33 -37.72
C ASN A 370 -16.26 18.85 -36.34
N SER A 371 -16.46 18.04 -35.30
CA SER A 371 -15.82 18.22 -34.00
C SER A 371 -14.53 17.41 -33.98
N ASP A 372 -13.56 17.80 -34.80
CA ASP A 372 -12.16 17.43 -34.62
C ASP A 372 -11.47 18.61 -33.94
N ASP A 373 -11.68 18.71 -32.64
CA ASP A 373 -10.87 19.53 -31.74
C ASP A 373 -10.93 18.91 -30.33
N SER A 374 -10.60 17.61 -30.26
CA SER A 374 -10.21 17.02 -28.99
C SER A 374 -8.74 17.31 -28.81
N ALA A 375 -8.42 18.28 -27.95
CA ALA A 375 -7.09 18.40 -27.39
C ALA A 375 -6.66 17.01 -26.89
N PRO A 376 -5.41 16.57 -27.14
CA PRO A 376 -4.97 15.26 -26.69
C PRO A 376 -5.26 15.14 -25.19
N GLU A 377 -6.06 14.15 -24.80
CA GLU A 377 -6.34 13.86 -23.40
C GLU A 377 -4.99 13.72 -22.69
N GLU A 378 -4.67 14.67 -21.81
CA GLU A 378 -3.39 14.67 -21.11
C GLU A 378 -3.27 13.38 -20.31
N GLU A 379 -2.27 12.54 -20.63
CA GLU A 379 -2.10 11.27 -19.95
C GLU A 379 -1.62 11.47 -18.52
N HIS A 380 -2.32 10.82 -17.57
CA HIS A 380 -2.02 10.94 -16.16
C HIS A 380 -0.59 10.46 -15.84
N PRO A 381 0.28 11.25 -15.16
CA PRO A 381 1.70 10.92 -14.96
C PRO A 381 1.97 9.58 -14.26
N ILE A 382 1.07 9.15 -13.37
CA ILE A 382 1.17 7.85 -12.69
C ILE A 382 1.22 6.65 -13.67
N ASN A 383 0.67 6.78 -14.88
CA ASN A 383 0.70 5.72 -15.90
C ASN A 383 2.14 5.43 -16.35
N GLU A 384 2.99 6.46 -16.42
CA GLU A 384 4.41 6.33 -16.73
C GLU A 384 5.12 5.48 -15.67
N ILE A 385 4.92 5.81 -14.38
CA ILE A 385 5.51 5.06 -13.26
C ILE A 385 5.06 3.60 -13.28
N ILE A 386 3.74 3.35 -13.41
CA ILE A 386 3.17 2.00 -13.39
C ILE A 386 3.65 1.17 -14.58
N SER A 387 3.66 1.76 -15.79
CA SER A 387 4.03 1.04 -17.01
C SER A 387 5.53 0.72 -17.06
N GLU A 388 6.38 1.64 -16.61
CA GLU A 388 7.83 1.40 -16.51
C GLU A 388 8.13 0.29 -15.49
N LEU A 389 7.55 0.36 -14.29
CA LEU A 389 7.73 -0.67 -13.26
C LEU A 389 7.27 -2.05 -13.74
N LEU A 390 6.09 -2.13 -14.36
CA LEU A 390 5.58 -3.39 -14.92
C LEU A 390 6.47 -3.93 -16.05
N THR A 391 7.09 -3.06 -16.84
CA THR A 391 8.07 -3.46 -17.87
C THR A 391 9.33 -4.06 -17.24
N TRP A 392 9.81 -3.48 -16.13
CA TRP A 392 10.98 -4.02 -15.41
C TRP A 392 10.64 -5.35 -14.73
N PHE A 393 9.47 -5.46 -14.09
CA PHE A 393 9.03 -6.73 -13.48
C PHE A 393 8.82 -7.81 -14.55
N ARG A 394 8.20 -7.50 -15.68
CA ARG A 394 8.09 -8.47 -16.79
C ARG A 394 9.44 -9.03 -17.20
N ALA A 395 10.44 -8.18 -17.38
CA ALA A 395 11.78 -8.62 -17.71
C ALA A 395 12.40 -9.49 -16.61
N TYR A 396 12.17 -9.14 -15.34
CA TYR A 396 12.60 -9.94 -14.19
C TYR A 396 11.95 -11.33 -14.18
N TYR A 397 10.62 -11.42 -14.27
CA TYR A 397 9.89 -12.69 -14.27
C TYR A 397 10.16 -13.55 -15.51
N ALA A 398 10.48 -12.95 -16.66
CA ALA A 398 10.85 -13.69 -17.86
C ALA A 398 12.25 -14.33 -17.76
N LEU A 399 13.17 -13.72 -17.02
CA LEU A 399 14.55 -14.20 -16.86
C LEU A 399 14.75 -15.05 -15.60
N ASP A 400 13.90 -14.93 -14.58
CA ASP A 400 13.98 -15.70 -13.33
C ASP A 400 13.32 -17.08 -13.52
N THR A 401 13.96 -17.97 -14.29
CA THR A 401 13.70 -19.41 -14.23
C THR A 401 14.53 -20.04 -13.11
N PRO A 402 14.08 -21.16 -12.49
CA PRO A 402 14.57 -21.62 -11.20
C PRO A 402 15.95 -22.27 -11.28
N ALA A 403 17.01 -21.48 -11.48
CA ALA A 403 18.41 -21.85 -11.25
C ALA A 403 19.35 -20.65 -11.44
N GLN A 404 19.21 -19.54 -10.70
CA GLN A 404 20.31 -18.56 -10.55
C GLN A 404 20.06 -17.56 -9.41
N SER A 405 20.46 -17.92 -8.19
CA SER A 405 20.60 -16.94 -7.09
C SER A 405 22.00 -16.33 -7.14
N THR A 406 22.13 -15.12 -7.68
CA THR A 406 23.42 -14.41 -7.73
C THR A 406 23.65 -13.64 -6.44
N LYS A 407 24.83 -13.84 -5.82
CA LYS A 407 25.29 -13.15 -4.61
C LYS A 407 25.63 -11.68 -4.94
N GLN A 408 25.13 -10.73 -4.15
CA GLN A 408 25.58 -9.34 -4.18
C GLN A 408 26.14 -8.92 -2.82
N LYS A 409 27.23 -8.14 -2.85
CA LYS A 409 28.03 -7.73 -1.68
C LYS A 409 27.82 -6.23 -1.46
N ALA A 410 27.32 -5.85 -0.28
CA ALA A 410 27.09 -4.45 0.08
C ALA A 410 28.41 -3.70 0.34
N ARG A 411 28.51 -2.44 -0.12
CA ARG A 411 29.63 -1.53 0.15
C ARG A 411 29.12 -0.31 0.94
N LYS A 412 29.82 0.04 2.01
CA LYS A 412 29.46 1.11 2.96
C LYS A 412 30.03 2.46 2.51
N GLU A 413 29.22 3.51 2.57
CA GLU A 413 29.67 4.91 2.53
C GLU A 413 28.95 5.74 3.59
N ASN A 414 29.61 6.81 4.04
CA ASN A 414 29.30 7.59 5.24
C ASN A 414 28.96 9.03 4.83
N ILE A 415 27.78 9.55 5.18
CA ILE A 415 27.45 10.96 4.91
C ILE A 415 26.68 11.60 6.05
N SER A 416 27.00 12.88 6.31
CA SER A 416 26.46 13.72 7.37
C SER A 416 25.89 15.02 6.82
N ASN A 417 24.73 15.41 7.39
CA ASN A 417 24.16 16.75 7.62
C ASN A 417 22.87 17.16 6.88
N GLN A 418 21.95 17.60 7.74
CA GLN A 418 20.78 18.50 7.69
C GLN A 418 19.88 18.59 6.45
N PHE A 419 18.58 18.52 6.75
CA PHE A 419 17.53 17.99 5.90
C PHE A 419 16.80 19.07 5.09
N ASP A 420 17.06 19.11 3.79
CA ASP A 420 16.17 19.69 2.79
C ASP A 420 15.84 18.63 1.75
N ILE A 421 14.57 18.25 1.60
CA ILE A 421 14.18 17.02 0.87
C ILE A 421 14.44 17.15 -0.62
N GLU A 422 14.17 18.31 -1.23
CA GLU A 422 14.47 18.53 -2.64
C GLU A 422 15.98 18.48 -2.91
N GLN A 423 16.78 19.03 -2.00
CA GLN A 423 18.24 18.99 -2.10
C GLN A 423 18.77 17.59 -1.82
N TYR A 424 18.26 16.88 -0.82
CA TYR A 424 18.65 15.52 -0.48
C TYR A 424 18.34 14.54 -1.60
N LEU A 425 17.18 14.69 -2.24
CA LEU A 425 16.79 13.85 -3.38
C LEU A 425 17.64 14.15 -4.62
N LYS A 426 17.99 15.42 -4.86
CA LYS A 426 18.95 15.82 -5.91
C LYS A 426 20.38 15.34 -5.60
N GLU A 427 20.83 15.43 -4.35
CA GLU A 427 22.14 14.96 -3.88
C GLU A 427 22.24 13.42 -3.89
N PHE A 428 21.14 12.72 -3.59
CA PHE A 428 21.06 11.27 -3.73
C PHE A 428 21.28 10.86 -5.19
N LEU A 429 20.62 11.54 -6.12
CA LEU A 429 20.79 11.29 -7.56
C LEU A 429 22.18 11.69 -8.05
N SER A 430 22.77 12.79 -7.57
CA SER A 430 24.14 13.17 -7.95
C SER A 430 25.16 12.14 -7.46
N ARG A 431 25.04 11.67 -6.22
CA ARG A 431 25.89 10.59 -5.66
C ARG A 431 25.68 9.24 -6.36
N ALA A 432 24.47 8.97 -6.85
CA ALA A 432 24.18 7.77 -7.62
C ALA A 432 24.79 7.84 -9.02
N ASN A 433 24.76 9.02 -9.67
CA ASN A 433 25.37 9.25 -10.98
C ASN A 433 26.90 9.29 -10.95
N ASP A 434 27.53 9.75 -9.85
CA ASP A 434 28.99 9.74 -9.70
C ASP A 434 29.58 8.31 -9.75
N ASN A 435 28.77 7.30 -9.39
CA ASN A 435 29.12 5.88 -9.48
C ASN A 435 28.90 5.25 -10.87
N GLU A 436 28.27 5.97 -11.81
CA GLU A 436 28.14 5.57 -13.22
C GLU A 436 29.13 6.29 -14.15
N SER A 437 30.11 7.03 -13.61
CA SER A 437 31.21 7.64 -14.37
C SER A 437 32.31 6.63 -14.75
N GLY A 438 31.87 5.52 -15.34
CA GLY A 438 32.67 4.59 -16.13
C GLY A 438 32.02 4.43 -17.51
N SER A 439 31.71 5.53 -18.18
CA SER A 439 31.22 5.51 -19.57
C SER A 439 32.38 5.15 -20.50
N GLY A 440 32.67 3.85 -20.61
CA GLY A 440 33.20 3.31 -21.86
C GLY A 440 32.12 3.45 -22.91
N GLU A 441 32.46 4.01 -24.06
CA GLU A 441 31.60 4.02 -25.24
C GLU A 441 31.07 2.60 -25.49
N ASP A 442 29.74 2.44 -25.57
CA ASP A 442 29.13 1.16 -25.94
C ASP A 442 29.68 0.73 -27.31
N PRO A 443 30.26 -0.47 -27.44
CA PRO A 443 30.68 -0.99 -28.75
C PRO A 443 29.45 -1.11 -29.67
N PRO A 444 29.64 -1.01 -31.00
CA PRO A 444 28.55 -1.06 -31.96
C PRO A 444 27.69 -2.32 -31.76
N GLU A 445 26.36 -2.15 -31.78
CA GLU A 445 25.41 -3.24 -31.55
C GLU A 445 25.72 -4.44 -32.49
N PRO A 446 25.89 -5.65 -31.95
CA PRO A 446 26.07 -6.83 -32.78
C PRO A 446 24.77 -7.19 -33.50
N ASP A 447 24.89 -7.72 -34.70
CA ASP A 447 23.78 -8.26 -35.50
C ASP A 447 23.23 -9.53 -34.81
N LEU A 448 22.21 -9.35 -33.96
CA LEU A 448 21.60 -10.40 -33.14
C LEU A 448 20.25 -10.84 -33.71
N SER A 449 19.97 -12.14 -33.60
CA SER A 449 18.63 -12.68 -33.90
C SER A 449 17.54 -12.06 -33.02
N THR A 450 16.28 -12.08 -33.47
CA THR A 450 15.13 -11.48 -32.75
C THR A 450 15.01 -11.98 -31.30
N ALA A 451 15.19 -13.27 -31.06
CA ALA A 451 15.13 -13.85 -29.70
C ALA A 451 16.29 -13.38 -28.81
N GLN A 452 17.49 -13.28 -29.35
CA GLN A 452 18.67 -12.78 -28.61
C GLN A 452 18.56 -11.26 -28.35
N SER A 453 17.94 -10.52 -29.25
CA SER A 453 17.64 -9.09 -29.06
C SER A 453 16.62 -8.87 -27.94
N GLU A 454 15.56 -9.70 -27.87
CA GLU A 454 14.57 -9.63 -26.78
C GLU A 454 15.17 -10.02 -25.43
N GLU A 455 15.96 -11.08 -25.37
CA GLU A 455 16.66 -11.47 -24.14
C GLU A 455 17.62 -10.38 -23.66
N HIS A 456 18.41 -9.79 -24.58
CA HIS A 456 19.31 -8.68 -24.26
C HIS A 456 18.55 -7.46 -23.70
N LYS A 457 17.39 -7.14 -24.29
CA LYS A 457 16.50 -6.09 -23.78
C LYS A 457 16.01 -6.39 -22.36
N TYR A 458 15.59 -7.62 -22.08
CA TYR A 458 15.14 -8.00 -20.73
C TYR A 458 16.28 -7.95 -19.72
N VAL A 459 17.50 -8.34 -20.10
CA VAL A 459 18.67 -8.23 -19.22
C VAL A 459 18.92 -6.77 -18.84
N LYS A 460 18.79 -5.83 -19.78
CA LYS A 460 18.93 -4.39 -19.50
C LYS A 460 17.83 -3.87 -18.58
N LEU A 461 16.58 -4.26 -18.80
CA LEU A 461 15.43 -3.82 -17.98
C LEU A 461 15.47 -4.41 -16.57
N ARG A 462 15.83 -5.69 -16.40
CA ARG A 462 15.96 -6.36 -15.10
C ARG A 462 16.96 -5.65 -14.20
N LYS A 463 18.07 -5.13 -14.75
CA LYS A 463 19.10 -4.41 -13.97
C LYS A 463 18.55 -3.20 -13.21
N ASN A 464 17.44 -2.60 -13.67
CA ASN A 464 16.77 -1.52 -12.95
C ASN A 464 16.26 -1.94 -11.56
N LEU A 465 16.08 -3.25 -11.32
CA LEU A 465 15.63 -3.81 -10.05
C LEU A 465 16.77 -4.31 -9.15
N ASP A 466 18.04 -4.20 -9.58
CA ASP A 466 19.19 -4.62 -8.78
C ASP A 466 19.47 -3.66 -7.61
N SER A 467 18.92 -2.44 -7.66
CA SER A 467 19.04 -1.43 -6.61
C SER A 467 17.84 -0.47 -6.59
N HIS A 468 17.75 0.38 -5.58
CA HIS A 468 16.72 1.44 -5.50
C HIS A 468 16.92 2.58 -6.50
N THR A 469 18.09 2.68 -7.16
CA THR A 469 18.46 3.86 -7.93
C THR A 469 17.48 4.15 -9.07
N ALA A 470 17.14 3.14 -9.88
CA ALA A 470 16.27 3.33 -11.03
C ALA A 470 14.84 3.70 -10.61
N ILE A 471 14.27 3.02 -9.60
CA ILE A 471 12.92 3.34 -9.10
C ILE A 471 12.85 4.73 -8.47
N ILE A 472 13.86 5.13 -7.69
CA ILE A 472 13.92 6.49 -7.14
C ILE A 472 14.00 7.51 -8.27
N LYS A 473 14.88 7.28 -9.26
CA LYS A 473 15.01 8.14 -10.43
C LYS A 473 13.69 8.28 -11.19
N LEU A 474 12.98 7.16 -11.44
CA LEU A 474 11.66 7.16 -12.09
C LEU A 474 10.68 8.06 -11.34
N PHE A 475 10.47 7.82 -10.03
CA PHE A 475 9.56 8.65 -9.23
C PHE A 475 9.93 10.14 -9.25
N LEU A 476 11.22 10.46 -9.04
CA LEU A 476 11.67 11.84 -8.96
C LEU A 476 11.60 12.58 -10.30
N THR A 477 11.96 11.90 -11.40
CA THR A 477 11.87 12.47 -12.75
C THR A 477 10.42 12.72 -13.12
N THR A 478 9.50 11.78 -12.86
CA THR A 478 8.07 11.99 -13.15
C THR A 478 7.47 13.09 -12.26
N LEU A 479 7.82 13.14 -10.96
CA LEU A 479 7.38 14.20 -10.05
C LEU A 479 7.89 15.59 -10.47
N GLY A 480 9.13 15.70 -10.96
CA GLY A 480 9.76 16.97 -11.30
C GLY A 480 9.51 17.48 -12.72
N SER A 481 9.20 16.59 -13.67
CA SER A 481 9.12 16.93 -15.10
C SER A 481 7.72 16.96 -15.69
N ARG A 482 6.76 16.23 -15.09
CA ARG A 482 5.38 16.12 -15.60
C ARG A 482 4.46 17.12 -14.91
N ALA A 483 3.41 17.53 -15.61
CA ALA A 483 2.29 18.24 -15.00
C ALA A 483 1.39 17.25 -14.25
N TRP A 484 1.06 17.55 -13.00
CA TRP A 484 0.19 16.72 -12.17
C TRP A 484 -1.17 17.38 -11.99
N PRO A 485 -2.27 16.62 -12.02
CA PRO A 485 -3.58 17.18 -11.76
C PRO A 485 -3.68 17.66 -10.31
N LEU A 486 -4.33 18.80 -10.13
CA LEU A 486 -4.64 19.35 -8.81
C LEU A 486 -5.87 18.64 -8.26
N LYS A 487 -5.81 18.07 -7.05
CA LYS A 487 -7.00 17.51 -6.37
C LYS A 487 -7.70 16.39 -7.13
N ASP A 488 -6.92 15.47 -7.68
CA ASP A 488 -7.40 14.25 -8.34
C ASP A 488 -7.70 13.09 -7.36
N LYS A 489 -7.54 13.29 -6.06
CA LYS A 489 -8.02 12.31 -5.08
C LYS A 489 -9.55 12.33 -5.02
N GLY A 490 -10.16 11.28 -5.56
CA GLY A 490 -11.58 10.99 -5.44
C GLY A 490 -11.98 10.31 -4.12
N PRO A 491 -13.28 9.96 -3.97
CA PRO A 491 -13.75 9.16 -2.85
C PRO A 491 -13.09 7.77 -2.84
N ASP A 492 -13.03 7.12 -1.67
CA ASP A 492 -12.58 5.74 -1.58
C ASP A 492 -13.59 4.82 -2.28
N LYS A 493 -13.15 4.15 -3.35
CA LYS A 493 -13.95 3.21 -4.13
C LYS A 493 -13.95 1.80 -3.54
N LYS A 494 -13.20 1.56 -2.45
CA LYS A 494 -13.25 0.29 -1.72
C LYS A 494 -14.59 0.15 -0.98
N PRO A 495 -15.38 -0.92 -1.21
CA PRO A 495 -16.64 -1.11 -0.49
C PRO A 495 -16.45 -1.26 1.02
N GLU A 496 -17.22 -0.53 1.82
CA GLU A 496 -17.14 -0.55 3.30
C GLU A 496 -17.38 -1.95 3.90
N GLY A 497 -18.11 -2.84 3.22
CA GLY A 497 -18.36 -4.23 3.67
C GLY A 497 -17.39 -5.28 3.11
N GLY A 498 -16.40 -4.85 2.31
CA GLY A 498 -15.67 -5.72 1.40
C GLY A 498 -16.51 -6.19 0.22
N TYR A 499 -15.89 -6.88 -0.74
CA TYR A 499 -16.61 -7.46 -1.87
C TYR A 499 -17.36 -8.73 -1.44
N VAL A 500 -18.65 -8.80 -1.80
CA VAL A 500 -19.47 -10.01 -1.64
C VAL A 500 -19.87 -10.46 -3.04
N PRO A 501 -19.42 -11.63 -3.52
CA PRO A 501 -19.85 -12.15 -4.81
C PRO A 501 -21.38 -12.25 -4.87
N PRO A 502 -22.01 -11.94 -6.01
CA PRO A 502 -23.44 -12.16 -6.20
C PRO A 502 -23.81 -13.62 -5.88
N LYS A 503 -24.93 -13.83 -5.17
CA LYS A 503 -25.46 -15.19 -4.96
C LYS A 503 -25.70 -15.82 -6.33
N SER A 504 -25.23 -17.05 -6.53
CA SER A 504 -25.17 -17.67 -7.86
C SER A 504 -26.52 -17.66 -8.56
N ALA A 505 -26.61 -16.95 -9.69
CA ALA A 505 -27.69 -17.12 -10.66
C ALA A 505 -27.31 -18.29 -11.58
N VAL A 506 -27.28 -19.51 -11.04
CA VAL A 506 -27.31 -20.70 -11.91
C VAL A 506 -28.78 -20.92 -12.28
N PRO A 507 -29.17 -20.84 -13.56
CA PRO A 507 -30.51 -21.23 -13.98
C PRO A 507 -30.77 -22.67 -13.53
N SER A 508 -31.89 -22.92 -12.87
CA SER A 508 -32.22 -24.21 -12.25
C SER A 508 -32.48 -25.36 -13.24
N ASP A 509 -32.28 -25.16 -14.54
CA ASP A 509 -32.46 -26.21 -15.55
C ASP A 509 -31.12 -26.84 -15.91
N SER A 510 -30.68 -27.79 -15.09
CA SER A 510 -29.71 -28.80 -15.54
C SER A 510 -30.32 -30.19 -15.38
N MET A 511 -30.50 -30.88 -16.51
CA MET A 511 -30.64 -32.33 -16.52
C MET A 511 -29.45 -32.95 -15.79
N ARG A 512 -29.78 -33.74 -14.77
CA ARG A 512 -28.83 -34.51 -13.98
C ARG A 512 -28.08 -35.52 -14.86
N THR A 513 -26.77 -35.41 -14.91
CA THR A 513 -25.91 -36.60 -14.99
C THR A 513 -25.16 -36.73 -13.67
N SER A 514 -25.47 -37.81 -12.97
CA SER A 514 -24.99 -38.10 -11.63
C SER A 514 -23.51 -38.46 -11.65
N SER A 515 -22.66 -37.61 -11.09
CA SER A 515 -21.37 -38.04 -10.57
C SER A 515 -21.37 -37.79 -9.06
N LYS A 516 -21.47 -38.88 -8.29
CA LYS A 516 -21.49 -38.87 -6.82
C LYS A 516 -20.16 -38.30 -6.31
N ARG A 517 -20.13 -36.99 -6.00
CA ARG A 517 -19.18 -36.46 -5.02
C ARG A 517 -19.60 -36.99 -3.65
N ARG A 518 -18.75 -37.80 -3.03
CA ARG A 518 -18.89 -38.20 -1.63
C ARG A 518 -18.79 -36.95 -0.75
N SER A 519 -19.63 -36.91 0.27
CA SER A 519 -19.65 -35.90 1.33
C SER A 519 -18.30 -35.85 2.04
N MET A 520 -17.82 -34.65 2.30
CA MET A 520 -16.56 -34.36 2.99
C MET A 520 -16.80 -34.37 4.50
N ASP A 521 -17.19 -35.52 5.05
CA ASP A 521 -17.28 -35.75 6.51
C ASP A 521 -16.91 -37.18 6.95
N ASP A 522 -16.47 -38.07 6.06
CA ASP A 522 -16.03 -39.42 6.45
C ASP A 522 -14.68 -39.80 5.81
N ILE A 523 -13.58 -39.35 6.41
CA ILE A 523 -12.30 -40.10 6.44
C ILE A 523 -11.70 -39.95 7.84
N PRO A 524 -11.45 -41.04 8.58
CA PRO A 524 -10.87 -40.99 9.92
C PRO A 524 -9.35 -40.75 9.86
N GLY A 525 -8.90 -39.71 10.58
CA GLY A 525 -7.48 -39.48 10.88
C GLY A 525 -6.73 -38.62 9.86
N GLY A 526 -6.64 -37.31 10.14
CA GLY A 526 -5.78 -36.39 9.40
C GLY A 526 -6.18 -34.93 9.63
N ASN A 527 -5.47 -34.23 10.52
CA ASN A 527 -5.74 -32.82 10.83
C ASN A 527 -5.55 -31.92 9.60
N SER A 528 -6.63 -31.27 9.15
CA SER A 528 -6.59 -30.20 8.16
C SER A 528 -6.33 -28.84 8.82
N PRO A 529 -5.49 -27.95 8.24
CA PRO A 529 -5.39 -26.57 8.68
C PRO A 529 -6.64 -25.81 8.22
N ARG A 530 -7.44 -25.32 9.17
CA ARG A 530 -8.54 -24.39 8.90
C ARG A 530 -7.97 -23.04 8.46
N PRO A 531 -8.48 -22.41 7.39
CA PRO A 531 -8.09 -21.06 7.02
C PRO A 531 -8.61 -20.09 8.09
N THR A 532 -7.68 -19.40 8.76
CA THR A 532 -8.01 -18.32 9.69
C THR A 532 -8.64 -17.17 8.91
N LYS A 533 -9.94 -16.96 9.12
CA LYS A 533 -10.60 -15.69 8.79
C LYS A 533 -9.91 -14.56 9.56
N ARG A 534 -9.05 -13.78 8.89
CA ARG A 534 -8.66 -12.45 9.35
C ARG A 534 -9.54 -11.41 8.63
N SER A 535 -10.05 -10.49 9.44
CA SER A 535 -11.08 -9.46 9.22
C SER A 535 -10.89 -8.67 7.91
N ARG A 536 -11.90 -8.51 7.04
CA ARG A 536 -12.89 -7.39 7.01
C ARG A 536 -12.51 -6.13 7.80
N VAL A 537 -12.18 -5.10 7.00
CA VAL A 537 -12.13 -3.64 7.23
C VAL A 537 -11.12 -3.16 8.27
#